data_AF-A0A1T5JVJ7-F1
#
_entry.id   AF-A0A1T5JVJ7-F1
#
_cell.length_a   1.000
_cell.length_b   1.000
_cell.length_c   1.000
_cell.angle_alpha   90.00
_cell.angle_beta   90.00
_cell.angle_gamma   90.00
#
_symmetry.space_group_name_H-M   'P 1'
#
loop_
_entity.id
_entity.type
_entity.pdbx_description
1 polymer ?
#
loop_
_entity_poly.entity_id
_entity_poly.type
_entity_poly.pdbx_seq_one_letter_code
_entity_poly.pdbx_strand_id
1 'polypeptide(L)'
;MKRPLARAVIAVFLLATGWVVAAFATPKLAQSTCIAYAQDYLRTHPVHGRTLNGQIVPASPDDMVTKVEGPFQTSVWYSVPRHLHATVYVHQCHALPWKTTLGERKALHLV
;
A
#
# COMPACT_ATOMS: atom_id res chain seq x y z
N MET A 1 8.50 51.62 -11.97
CA MET A 1 7.48 50.69 -11.44
C MET A 1 7.66 49.31 -12.09
N LYS A 2 8.33 48.34 -11.44
CA LYS A 2 8.54 46.96 -12.00
C LYS A 2 8.41 45.82 -10.97
N ARG A 3 7.96 46.13 -9.74
CA ARG A 3 7.90 45.16 -8.62
C ARG A 3 6.72 44.17 -8.57
N PRO A 4 5.54 44.40 -9.21
CA PRO A 4 4.42 43.46 -9.05
C PRO A 4 4.62 42.15 -9.81
N LEU A 5 5.37 42.18 -10.92
CA LEU A 5 5.61 41.02 -11.79
C LEU A 5 6.48 39.96 -11.09
N ALA A 6 7.52 40.38 -10.35
CA ALA A 6 8.39 39.45 -9.62
C ALA A 6 7.64 38.71 -8.49
N ARG A 7 6.75 39.42 -7.77
CA ARG A 7 5.92 38.80 -6.71
C ARG A 7 4.91 37.81 -7.28
N ALA A 8 4.31 38.11 -8.43
CA ALA A 8 3.38 37.20 -9.10
C ALA A 8 4.08 35.91 -9.57
N VAL A 9 5.27 36.02 -10.15
CA VAL A 9 6.07 34.85 -10.58
C VAL A 9 6.45 33.97 -9.39
N ILE A 10 6.90 34.56 -8.27
CA ILE A 10 7.23 33.82 -7.04
C ILE A 10 6.01 33.09 -6.47
N ALA A 11 4.84 33.75 -6.43
CA ALA A 11 3.61 33.15 -5.93
C ALA A 11 3.17 31.94 -6.79
N VAL A 12 3.26 32.06 -8.12
CA VAL A 12 2.94 30.96 -9.05
C VAL A 12 3.94 29.81 -8.89
N PHE A 13 5.23 30.12 -8.73
CA PHE A 13 6.25 29.09 -8.50
C PHE A 13 6.00 28.32 -7.19
N LEU A 14 5.70 29.05 -6.10
CA LEU A 14 5.40 28.44 -4.80
C LEU A 14 4.15 27.55 -4.86
N LEU A 15 3.09 28.02 -5.52
CA LEU A 15 1.88 27.22 -5.76
C LEU A 15 2.20 25.97 -6.58
N ALA A 16 2.91 26.09 -7.70
CA ALA A 16 3.29 24.94 -8.53
C ALA A 16 4.12 23.93 -7.75
N THR A 17 5.12 24.37 -6.98
CA THR A 17 5.94 23.47 -6.15
C THR A 17 5.15 22.81 -5.03
N GLY A 18 4.18 23.51 -4.41
CA GLY A 18 3.33 22.94 -3.37
C GLY A 18 2.47 21.78 -3.88
N TRP A 19 1.92 21.91 -5.10
CA TRP A 19 1.14 20.84 -5.73
C TRP A 19 2.00 19.62 -6.09
N VAL A 20 3.22 19.86 -6.57
CA VAL A 20 4.16 18.79 -6.92
C VAL A 20 4.54 18.00 -5.66
N VAL A 21 4.88 18.67 -4.55
CA VAL A 21 5.23 18.00 -3.29
C VAL A 21 4.07 17.19 -2.72
N ALA A 22 2.84 17.73 -2.79
CA ALA A 22 1.65 17.00 -2.37
C ALA A 22 1.47 15.70 -3.19
N ALA A 23 1.63 15.77 -4.51
CA ALA A 23 1.51 14.62 -5.39
C ALA A 23 2.55 13.52 -5.13
N PHE A 24 3.77 13.87 -4.69
CA PHE A 24 4.82 12.90 -4.33
C PHE A 24 4.66 12.31 -2.92
N ALA A 25 4.04 13.03 -1.98
CA ALA A 25 3.79 12.53 -0.63
C ALA A 25 2.64 11.50 -0.60
N THR A 26 1.65 11.69 -1.47
CA THR A 26 0.41 10.90 -1.49
C THR A 26 0.62 9.38 -1.61
N PRO A 27 1.48 8.87 -2.51
CA PRO A 27 1.64 7.45 -2.69
C PRO A 27 2.37 6.77 -1.52
N LYS A 28 3.33 7.45 -0.88
CA LYS A 28 3.99 6.94 0.33
C LYS A 28 3.02 6.89 1.51
N LEU A 29 2.18 7.91 1.65
CA LEU A 29 1.15 7.93 2.67
C LEU A 29 0.17 6.77 2.44
N ALA A 30 -0.34 6.65 1.21
CA ALA A 30 -1.24 5.57 0.80
C ALA A 30 -0.65 4.19 1.09
N GLN A 31 0.62 3.97 0.76
CA GLN A 31 1.32 2.72 1.05
C GLN A 31 1.33 2.40 2.54
N SER A 32 1.72 3.36 3.39
CA SER A 32 1.78 3.15 4.85
C SER A 32 0.42 2.84 5.46
N THR A 33 -0.63 3.55 5.02
CA THR A 33 -2.00 3.33 5.49
C THR A 33 -2.52 1.97 5.03
N CYS A 34 -2.24 1.60 3.78
CA CYS A 34 -2.64 0.31 3.22
C CYS A 34 -1.96 -0.87 3.90
N ILE A 35 -0.67 -0.77 4.26
CA ILE A 35 0.02 -1.80 5.05
C ILE A 35 -0.65 -1.94 6.40
N ALA A 36 -0.80 -0.84 7.14
CA ALA A 36 -1.39 -0.88 8.48
C ALA A 36 -2.81 -1.49 8.47
N TYR A 37 -3.63 -1.13 7.47
CA TYR A 37 -4.98 -1.65 7.32
C TYR A 37 -5.00 -3.14 6.94
N ALA A 38 -4.07 -3.57 6.07
CA ALA A 38 -3.93 -4.99 5.72
C ALA A 38 -3.43 -5.83 6.91
N GLN A 39 -2.54 -5.29 7.74
CA GLN A 39 -2.07 -5.95 8.96
C GLN A 39 -3.21 -6.12 9.97
N ASP A 40 -4.03 -5.09 10.17
CA ASP A 40 -5.21 -5.16 11.04
C ASP A 40 -6.25 -6.17 10.50
N TYR A 41 -6.44 -6.20 9.18
CA TYR A 41 -7.28 -7.21 8.53
C TYR A 41 -6.77 -8.64 8.78
N LEU A 42 -5.46 -8.90 8.67
CA LEU A 42 -4.91 -10.23 8.97
C LEU A 42 -5.01 -10.61 10.46
N ARG A 43 -4.95 -9.63 11.37
CA ARG A 43 -5.16 -9.89 12.80
C ARG A 43 -6.59 -10.33 13.10
N THR A 44 -7.58 -9.74 12.41
CA THR A 44 -9.01 -10.06 12.59
C THR A 44 -9.46 -11.26 11.75
N HIS A 45 -8.79 -11.54 10.64
CA HIS A 45 -9.10 -12.64 9.71
C HIS A 45 -7.84 -13.49 9.48
N PRO A 46 -7.38 -14.22 10.52
CA PRO A 46 -6.11 -14.93 10.46
C PRO A 46 -6.12 -15.97 9.34
N VAL A 47 -5.09 -15.89 8.50
CA VAL A 47 -4.82 -16.89 7.47
C VAL A 47 -3.69 -17.78 7.98
N HIS A 48 -3.90 -19.08 7.91
CA HIS A 48 -2.93 -20.06 8.36
C HIS A 48 -2.32 -20.80 7.18
N GLY A 49 -0.99 -20.86 7.17
CA GLY A 49 -0.20 -21.72 6.34
C GLY A 49 0.21 -23.00 7.05
N ARG A 50 0.95 -23.82 6.33
CA ARG A 50 1.57 -25.04 6.83
C ARG A 50 2.99 -25.13 6.30
N THR A 51 3.95 -25.32 7.17
CA THR A 51 5.37 -25.51 6.83
C THR A 51 5.63 -26.93 6.30
N LEU A 52 6.86 -27.17 5.83
CA LEU A 52 7.31 -28.47 5.32
C LEU A 52 7.14 -29.61 6.33
N ASN A 53 7.41 -29.34 7.61
CA ASN A 53 7.25 -30.30 8.71
C ASN A 53 5.81 -30.42 9.22
N GLY A 54 4.83 -29.79 8.56
CA GLY A 54 3.41 -29.89 8.91
C GLY A 54 2.94 -28.94 10.03
N GLN A 55 3.81 -28.08 10.57
CA GLN A 55 3.43 -27.09 11.58
C GLN A 55 2.51 -26.02 10.96
N ILE A 56 1.48 -25.64 11.71
CA ILE A 56 0.57 -24.56 11.30
C ILE A 56 1.22 -23.24 11.71
N VAL A 57 1.38 -22.33 10.74
CA VAL A 57 2.03 -21.03 10.96
C VAL A 57 1.10 -19.94 10.44
N PRO A 58 0.82 -18.87 11.23
CA PRO A 58 0.01 -17.76 10.74
C PRO A 58 0.74 -17.00 9.63
N ALA A 59 -0.03 -16.36 8.74
CA ALA A 59 0.51 -15.41 7.78
C ALA A 59 1.20 -14.27 8.54
N SER A 60 2.48 -14.03 8.25
CA SER A 60 3.25 -12.99 8.94
C SER A 60 2.92 -11.61 8.38
N PRO A 61 2.57 -10.63 9.22
CA PRO A 61 2.50 -9.23 8.84
C PRO A 61 3.82 -8.69 8.29
N ASP A 62 4.95 -9.30 8.68
CA ASP A 62 6.30 -8.87 8.30
C ASP A 62 6.67 -9.36 6.89
N ASP A 63 5.98 -10.38 6.38
CA ASP A 63 6.18 -10.90 5.02
C ASP A 63 5.33 -10.13 3.97
N MET A 64 4.70 -9.03 4.38
CA MET A 64 3.92 -8.19 3.48
C MET A 64 4.82 -7.38 2.56
N VAL A 65 4.59 -7.50 1.26
CA VAL A 65 5.20 -6.68 0.22
C VAL A 65 4.15 -5.71 -0.31
N THR A 66 4.57 -4.49 -0.65
CA THR A 66 3.67 -3.51 -1.25
C THR A 66 4.26 -2.85 -2.48
N LYS A 67 3.39 -2.37 -3.35
CA LYS A 67 3.75 -1.67 -4.58
C LYS A 67 2.65 -0.66 -4.84
N VAL A 68 3.10 0.56 -5.02
CA VAL A 68 2.27 1.67 -5.44
C VAL A 68 1.93 1.47 -6.92
N GLU A 69 0.66 1.34 -7.24
CA GLU A 69 0.17 1.26 -8.63
C GLU A 69 -0.40 2.61 -9.10
N GLY A 70 -0.74 3.49 -8.17
CA GLY A 70 -1.23 4.84 -8.45
C GLY A 70 -1.14 5.74 -7.22
N PRO A 71 -1.54 7.02 -7.33
CA PRO A 71 -1.40 7.99 -6.25
C PRO A 71 -2.14 7.60 -4.96
N PHE A 72 -3.24 6.84 -5.09
CA PHE A 72 -4.05 6.35 -3.98
C PHE A 72 -4.21 4.83 -3.99
N GLN A 73 -3.54 4.12 -4.90
CA GLN A 73 -3.72 2.68 -5.09
C GLN A 73 -2.41 1.94 -4.80
N THR A 74 -2.47 1.02 -3.85
CA THR A 74 -1.35 0.17 -3.45
C THR A 74 -1.82 -1.28 -3.44
N SER A 75 -1.10 -2.13 -4.15
CA SER A 75 -1.28 -3.57 -4.02
C SER A 75 -0.43 -4.07 -2.84
N VAL A 76 -1.03 -4.91 -2.01
CA VAL A 76 -0.41 -5.56 -0.85
C VAL A 76 -0.39 -7.06 -1.10
N TRP A 77 0.79 -7.66 -1.07
CA TRP A 77 0.99 -9.09 -1.20
C TRP A 77 1.48 -9.69 0.10
N TYR A 78 1.07 -10.91 0.38
CA TYR A 78 1.70 -11.73 1.40
C TYR A 78 1.69 -13.19 0.96
N SER A 79 2.75 -13.91 1.28
CA SER A 79 2.85 -15.34 1.03
C SER A 79 2.43 -16.14 2.25
N VAL A 80 1.72 -17.23 2.02
CA VAL A 80 1.34 -18.19 3.05
C VAL A 80 1.91 -19.55 2.67
N PRO A 81 2.77 -20.15 3.51
CA PRO A 81 3.39 -21.42 3.20
C PRO A 81 2.34 -22.54 3.13
N ARG A 82 2.53 -23.48 2.22
CA ARG A 82 1.69 -24.67 1.99
C ARG A 82 2.60 -25.85 1.64
N HIS A 83 3.14 -26.51 2.66
CA HIS A 83 4.09 -27.61 2.49
C HIS A 83 5.31 -27.17 1.65
N LEU A 84 5.44 -27.70 0.43
CA LEU A 84 6.52 -27.44 -0.53
C LEU A 84 6.30 -26.20 -1.41
N HIS A 85 5.13 -25.57 -1.35
CA HIS A 85 4.80 -24.38 -2.13
C HIS A 85 4.28 -23.25 -1.23
N ALA A 86 4.07 -22.06 -1.79
CA ALA A 86 3.43 -20.94 -1.11
C ALA A 86 2.23 -20.45 -1.92
N THR A 87 1.14 -20.11 -1.24
CA THR A 87 0.04 -19.36 -1.85
C THR A 87 0.29 -17.89 -1.63
N VAL A 88 0.36 -17.11 -2.69
CA VAL A 88 0.48 -15.65 -2.58
C VAL A 88 -0.91 -15.07 -2.59
N TYR A 89 -1.25 -14.27 -1.60
CA TYR A 89 -2.48 -13.49 -1.61
C TYR A 89 -2.16 -12.06 -1.98
N VAL A 90 -3.06 -11.44 -2.74
CA VAL A 90 -3.00 -10.02 -3.09
C VAL A 90 -4.29 -9.33 -2.67
N HIS A 91 -4.14 -8.13 -2.11
CA HIS A 91 -5.22 -7.17 -1.91
C HIS A 91 -4.90 -5.88 -2.66
N GLN A 92 -5.89 -5.35 -3.38
CA GLN A 92 -5.81 -3.99 -3.88
C GLN A 92 -6.35 -3.04 -2.82
N CYS A 93 -5.51 -2.15 -2.33
CA CYS A 93 -5.90 -1.15 -1.36
C CYS A 93 -6.01 0.22 -2.01
N HIS A 94 -7.10 0.92 -1.71
CA HIS A 94 -7.29 2.32 -2.08
C HIS A 94 -7.30 3.18 -0.82
N ALA A 95 -6.32 4.08 -0.69
CA ALA A 95 -6.19 5.00 0.44
C ALA A 95 -6.43 6.44 -0.04
N LEU A 96 -7.71 6.83 -0.07
CA LEU A 96 -8.14 8.20 -0.35
C LEU A 96 -8.02 9.06 0.92
N PRO A 97 -7.92 10.39 0.81
CA PRO A 97 -7.76 11.28 1.97
C PRO A 97 -8.86 11.16 3.03
N TRP A 98 -10.07 10.77 2.62
CA TRP A 98 -11.24 10.63 3.49
C TRP A 98 -11.61 9.18 3.81
N LYS A 99 -11.01 8.18 3.15
CA LYS A 99 -11.38 6.77 3.33
C LYS A 99 -10.30 5.84 2.82
N THR A 100 -10.01 4.80 3.58
CA THR A 100 -9.21 3.65 3.12
C THR A 100 -10.11 2.44 2.93
N THR A 101 -9.93 1.71 1.84
CA THR A 101 -10.63 0.46 1.55
C THR A 101 -9.64 -0.60 1.12
N LEU A 102 -9.79 -1.80 1.68
CA LEU A 102 -9.09 -2.99 1.24
C LEU A 102 -10.01 -3.80 0.34
N GLY A 103 -9.60 -4.01 -0.90
CA GLY A 103 -10.31 -4.84 -1.86
C GLY A 103 -10.26 -6.32 -1.50
N GLU A 104 -11.02 -7.10 -2.26
CA GLU A 104 -11.11 -8.55 -2.04
C GLU A 104 -9.74 -9.23 -2.13
N ARG A 105 -9.57 -10.24 -1.27
CA ARG A 105 -8.39 -11.10 -1.27
C ARG A 105 -8.42 -12.00 -2.50
N LYS A 106 -7.41 -11.90 -3.36
CA LYS A 106 -7.21 -12.84 -4.49
C LYS A 106 -6.06 -13.78 -4.18
N ALA A 107 -6.27 -15.08 -4.37
CA ALA A 107 -5.22 -16.09 -4.27
C ALA A 107 -4.53 -16.26 -5.63
N LEU A 108 -3.21 -16.11 -5.63
CA LEU A 108 -2.33 -16.42 -6.74
C LEU A 108 -1.58 -17.70 -6.38
N HIS A 109 -1.92 -18.78 -7.09
CA HIS A 109 -1.17 -20.03 -7.02
C HIS A 109 0.05 -19.89 -7.93
N LEU A 110 1.22 -19.74 -7.33
CA LEU A 110 2.48 -19.88 -8.05
C LEU A 110 2.69 -21.38 -8.27
N VAL A 111 2.57 -21.82 -9.52
CA VAL A 111 2.81 -23.20 -9.98
C VAL A 111 4.30 -23.39 -10.22
#